data_AF-D1Q080-F1
#
_entry.id   AF-D1Q080-F1
#
_cell.length_a   1.000
_cell.length_b   1.000
_cell.length_c   1.000
_cell.angle_alpha   90.00
_cell.angle_beta   90.00
_cell.angle_gamma   90.00
#
_symmetry.space_group_name_H-M   'P 1'
#
loop_
_entity.id
_entity.type
_entity.pdbx_description
1 polymer ?
#
loop_
_entity_poly.entity_id
_entity_poly.type
_entity_poly.pdbx_seq_one_letter_code
_entity_poly.pdbx_strand_id
1 'polypeptide(L)'
;MKTNNGCKSQNNNKIKNETELLEMFTDGDGVRAFTYVPFLHPVYNEVWATEGHVIIRISPDRLNGHYEPVKGCEELKLPKVLKPCHLSCTYKAIRQALDACPLVDEVVTEGNEEECKECGGTGEVEWEYTDDNLHTHYHDFDCPMCGGDGVITHKKETYTGRKVHDEKAVIKFGNTFFRWFYLDIVAKALAHIGADVISITASDPFGMTEFVFDGIKIGMASFYDSDRKGYNAEVKLKENGGEDNDNGKEIQTIGE
;
A
#
# COMPACT_ATOMS: atom_id res chain seq x y z
N MET A 1 43.90 3.31 -39.90
CA MET A 1 43.43 2.02 -39.35
C MET A 1 41.96 2.19 -39.00
N LYS A 2 41.06 1.58 -39.76
CA LYS A 2 39.60 1.72 -39.60
C LYS A 2 39.05 0.61 -38.70
N THR A 3 38.27 1.04 -37.69
CA THR A 3 37.06 0.44 -37.07
C THR A 3 36.93 -1.04 -36.74
N ASN A 4 36.52 -1.33 -35.50
CA ASN A 4 35.29 -2.03 -35.08
C ASN A 4 35.16 -1.81 -33.56
N ASN A 5 34.20 -1.06 -32.97
CA ASN A 5 32.75 -1.09 -33.03
C ASN A 5 32.12 -2.47 -32.80
N GLY A 6 31.52 -2.64 -31.62
CA GLY A 6 30.42 -3.58 -31.38
C GLY A 6 30.59 -4.52 -30.21
N CYS A 7 30.19 -4.09 -29.02
CA CYS A 7 29.46 -4.99 -28.11
C CYS A 7 28.16 -4.29 -27.69
N LYS A 8 27.21 -4.23 -28.62
CA LYS A 8 25.81 -4.01 -28.28
C LYS A 8 25.34 -5.28 -27.57
N SER A 9 25.26 -5.21 -26.25
CA SER A 9 24.45 -6.11 -25.44
C SER A 9 23.45 -5.27 -24.65
N GLN A 10 22.62 -4.51 -25.36
CA GLN A 10 21.38 -3.99 -24.79
C GLN A 10 20.28 -4.98 -25.18
N ASN A 11 20.00 -5.94 -24.30
CA ASN A 11 18.71 -6.61 -24.35
C ASN A 11 17.65 -5.56 -24.01
N ASN A 12 17.02 -5.03 -25.05
CA ASN A 12 16.14 -3.87 -25.01
C ASN A 12 14.75 -4.27 -24.49
N ASN A 13 14.67 -4.74 -23.24
CA ASN A 13 13.41 -5.13 -22.59
C ASN A 13 12.82 -3.95 -21.81
N LYS A 14 12.61 -2.84 -22.53
CA LYS A 14 11.94 -1.64 -22.01
C LYS A 14 10.51 -2.01 -21.61
N ILE A 15 10.08 -1.49 -20.47
CA ILE A 15 8.72 -1.70 -19.97
C ILE A 15 7.74 -0.98 -20.90
N LYS A 16 6.65 -1.66 -21.26
CA LYS A 16 5.56 -1.05 -22.03
C LYS A 16 4.61 -0.35 -21.07
N ASN A 17 4.10 0.81 -21.49
CA ASN A 17 3.17 1.63 -20.71
C ASN A 17 3.64 1.84 -19.26
N GLU A 18 4.90 2.26 -19.10
CA GLU A 18 5.53 2.42 -17.79
C GLU A 18 4.85 3.47 -16.91
N THR A 19 4.21 4.49 -17.49
CA THR A 19 3.41 5.47 -16.75
C THR A 19 2.30 4.77 -15.98
N GLU A 20 1.52 3.92 -16.64
CA GLU A 20 0.45 3.13 -16.00
C GLU A 20 1.01 2.27 -14.87
N LEU A 21 2.16 1.62 -15.08
CA LEU A 21 2.80 0.80 -14.03
C LEU A 21 3.20 1.62 -12.81
N LEU A 22 3.85 2.76 -13.01
CA LEU A 22 4.39 3.57 -11.93
C LEU A 22 3.28 4.29 -11.15
N GLU A 23 2.23 4.75 -11.83
CA GLU A 23 1.09 5.43 -11.22
C GLU A 23 0.29 4.51 -10.27
N MET A 24 0.34 3.19 -10.44
CA MET A 24 -0.24 2.23 -9.48
C MET A 24 0.34 2.36 -8.07
N PHE A 25 1.55 2.93 -7.94
CA PHE A 25 2.27 3.05 -6.68
C PHE A 25 2.29 4.47 -6.13
N THR A 26 1.64 5.45 -6.77
CA THR A 26 1.61 6.84 -6.29
C THR A 26 0.22 7.20 -5.80
N ASP A 27 0.16 8.05 -4.78
CA ASP A 27 -1.09 8.62 -4.27
C ASP A 27 -0.94 10.15 -4.12
N GLY A 28 -1.92 10.89 -4.63
CA GLY A 28 -1.95 12.36 -4.59
C GLY A 28 -2.23 12.93 -3.20
N ASP A 29 -2.64 12.09 -2.26
CA ASP A 29 -2.92 12.46 -0.87
C ASP A 29 -1.83 11.97 0.10
N GLY A 30 -0.68 11.52 -0.42
CA GLY A 30 0.43 11.01 0.38
C GLY A 30 1.05 12.05 1.35
N VAL A 31 1.67 11.57 2.43
CA VAL A 31 2.29 12.43 3.48
C VAL A 31 3.38 13.36 2.92
N ARG A 32 3.99 12.99 1.79
CA ARG A 32 5.10 13.72 1.17
C ARG A 32 4.72 14.12 -0.25
N ALA A 33 4.48 15.41 -0.49
CA ALA A 33 4.07 15.91 -1.81
C ALA A 33 4.98 15.49 -2.98
N PHE A 34 6.26 15.24 -2.73
CA PHE A 34 7.19 14.81 -3.78
C PHE A 34 7.03 13.33 -4.18
N THR A 35 6.30 12.51 -3.42
CA THR A 35 6.03 11.10 -3.75
C THR A 35 4.78 10.93 -4.61
N TYR A 36 4.11 12.02 -4.99
CA TYR A 36 2.92 12.00 -5.86
C TYR A 36 3.25 11.62 -7.30
N VAL A 37 4.53 11.71 -7.68
CA VAL A 37 5.02 11.36 -9.01
C VAL A 37 6.27 10.49 -8.90
N PRO A 38 6.55 9.64 -9.90
CA PRO A 38 7.79 8.87 -9.93
C PRO A 38 9.02 9.77 -10.05
N PHE A 39 10.12 9.40 -9.40
CA PHE A 39 11.36 10.19 -9.38
C PHE A 39 12.61 9.31 -9.44
N LEU A 40 13.72 9.87 -9.92
CA LEU A 40 15.01 9.18 -9.91
C LEU A 40 15.67 9.33 -8.53
N HIS A 41 15.92 8.21 -7.84
CA HIS A 41 16.65 8.26 -6.58
C HIS A 41 18.17 8.34 -6.82
N PRO A 42 18.87 9.42 -6.42
CA PRO A 42 20.25 9.67 -6.82
C PRO A 42 21.26 8.69 -6.18
N VAL A 43 20.99 8.19 -4.97
CA VAL A 43 21.86 7.22 -4.28
C VAL A 43 21.76 5.80 -4.86
N TYR A 44 20.54 5.34 -5.14
CA TYR A 44 20.31 3.97 -5.62
C TYR A 44 20.36 3.86 -7.15
N ASN A 45 20.29 4.98 -7.87
CA ASN A 45 20.22 5.05 -9.32
C ASN A 45 19.07 4.18 -9.89
N GLU A 46 17.91 4.28 -9.24
CA GLU A 46 16.66 3.59 -9.56
C GLU A 46 15.54 4.64 -9.63
N VAL A 47 14.61 4.49 -10.57
CA VAL A 47 13.35 5.25 -10.59
C VAL A 47 12.40 4.62 -9.59
N TRP A 48 11.88 5.44 -8.69
CA TRP A 48 11.02 5.04 -7.59
C TRP A 48 9.62 5.64 -7.77
N ALA A 49 8.60 4.87 -7.44
CA ALA A 49 7.22 5.34 -7.26
C ALA A 49 6.65 4.68 -5.99
N THR A 50 6.02 5.46 -5.11
CA THR A 50 5.56 4.99 -3.79
C THR A 50 4.51 5.90 -3.14
N GLU A 51 3.56 5.30 -2.43
CA GLU A 51 2.63 6.00 -1.53
C GLU A 51 3.04 5.87 -0.05
N GLY A 52 4.14 5.16 0.22
CA GLY A 52 4.76 5.02 1.54
C GLY A 52 4.68 3.60 2.15
N HIS A 53 3.68 2.80 1.80
CA HIS A 53 3.53 1.41 2.24
C HIS A 53 3.95 0.40 1.16
N VAL A 54 3.82 0.76 -0.12
CA VAL A 54 4.28 0.00 -1.27
C VAL A 54 5.17 0.87 -2.16
N ILE A 55 6.25 0.30 -2.68
CA ILE A 55 7.22 0.98 -3.54
C ILE A 55 7.61 0.08 -4.70
N ILE A 56 7.66 0.64 -5.92
CA ILE A 56 8.30 0.00 -7.06
C ILE A 56 9.61 0.71 -7.38
N ARG A 57 10.65 -0.08 -7.71
CA ARG A 57 11.99 0.40 -8.03
C ARG A 57 12.48 -0.28 -9.30
N ILE A 58 12.85 0.56 -10.26
CA ILE A 58 13.19 0.12 -11.62
C ILE A 58 14.48 0.81 -12.05
N SER A 59 15.39 0.07 -12.68
CA SER A 59 16.55 0.69 -13.32
C SER A 59 16.10 1.66 -14.43
N PRO A 60 16.66 2.88 -14.52
CA PRO A 60 16.32 3.84 -15.59
C PRO A 60 16.50 3.25 -17.00
N ASP A 61 17.45 2.32 -17.16
CA ASP A 61 17.70 1.65 -18.44
C ASP A 61 16.54 0.77 -18.91
N ARG A 62 15.56 0.46 -18.05
CA ARG A 62 14.33 -0.26 -18.41
C ARG A 62 13.16 0.64 -18.76
N LEU A 63 13.29 1.94 -18.58
CA LEU A 63 12.24 2.93 -18.80
C LEU A 63 12.54 3.75 -20.06
N ASN A 64 11.50 4.18 -20.77
CA ASN A 64 11.58 5.03 -21.95
C ASN A 64 11.60 6.51 -21.57
N GLY A 65 10.93 6.84 -20.48
CA GLY A 65 10.84 8.16 -19.88
C GLY A 65 12.13 8.57 -19.19
N HIS A 66 12.29 9.89 -19.11
CA HIS A 66 13.36 10.50 -18.35
C HIS A 66 12.82 10.96 -17.00
N TYR A 67 13.48 10.54 -15.93
CA TYR A 67 13.08 10.82 -14.56
C TYR A 67 14.22 11.56 -13.87
N GLU A 68 13.86 12.62 -13.17
CA GLU A 68 14.80 13.49 -12.46
C GLU A 68 14.69 13.26 -10.95
N PRO A 69 15.76 13.52 -10.18
CA PRO A 69 15.67 13.59 -8.75
C PRO A 69 14.76 14.73 -8.28
N VAL A 70 14.00 14.48 -7.22
CA VAL A 70 13.19 15.50 -6.54
C VAL A 70 13.83 15.88 -5.21
N LYS A 71 13.67 17.13 -4.79
CA LYS A 71 14.30 17.63 -3.56
C LYS A 71 13.85 16.82 -2.33
N GLY A 72 14.80 16.33 -1.54
CA GLY A 72 14.53 15.55 -0.32
C GLY A 72 14.38 14.05 -0.56
N CYS A 73 14.40 13.58 -1.82
CA CYS A 73 14.35 12.15 -2.09
C CYS A 73 15.61 11.42 -1.62
N GLU A 74 16.76 12.10 -1.53
CA GLU A 74 18.04 11.56 -1.07
C GLU A 74 18.02 11.11 0.40
N GLU A 75 17.09 11.64 1.20
CA GLU A 75 16.89 11.27 2.59
C GLU A 75 16.10 9.98 2.75
N LEU A 76 15.37 9.56 1.71
CA LEU A 76 14.69 8.28 1.70
C LEU A 76 15.72 7.15 1.68
N LYS A 77 15.62 6.27 2.67
CA LYS A 77 16.49 5.10 2.77
C LYS A 77 15.62 3.87 2.85
N LEU A 78 16.01 2.85 2.09
CA LEU A 78 15.40 1.54 2.23
C LEU A 78 15.69 0.99 3.62
N PRO A 79 14.71 0.34 4.27
CA PRO A 79 14.96 -0.43 5.48
C PRO A 79 16.10 -1.41 5.24
N LYS A 80 16.96 -1.61 6.24
CA LYS A 80 18.01 -2.63 6.16
C LYS A 80 17.32 -3.99 6.11
N VAL A 81 17.64 -4.79 5.10
CA VAL A 81 17.23 -6.20 5.04
C VAL A 81 17.99 -6.95 6.11
N LEU A 82 17.34 -7.25 7.23
CA LEU A 82 17.97 -7.96 8.36
C LEU A 82 18.06 -9.47 8.11
N LYS A 83 17.09 -10.03 7.39
CA LYS A 83 16.98 -11.46 7.11
C LYS A 83 16.63 -11.68 5.64
N PRO A 84 17.64 -11.82 4.76
CA PRO A 84 17.41 -12.26 3.39
C PRO A 84 16.75 -13.63 3.36
N CYS A 85 15.92 -13.88 2.36
CA CYS A 85 15.30 -15.18 2.12
C CYS A 85 15.36 -15.55 0.63
N HIS A 86 15.13 -16.82 0.33
CA HIS A 86 15.14 -17.35 -1.03
C HIS A 86 13.84 -18.10 -1.29
N LEU A 87 12.74 -17.37 -1.17
CA LEU A 87 11.40 -17.92 -1.39
C LEU A 87 10.88 -17.48 -2.76
N SER A 88 9.82 -18.13 -3.23
CA SER A 88 9.03 -17.68 -4.38
C SER A 88 7.55 -17.94 -4.17
N CYS A 89 6.75 -17.24 -4.96
CA CYS A 89 5.34 -17.52 -5.15
C CYS A 89 4.97 -17.29 -6.61
N THR A 90 3.79 -17.78 -7.01
CA THR A 90 3.25 -17.51 -8.32
C THR A 90 2.27 -16.34 -8.27
N TYR A 91 2.12 -15.62 -9.37
CA TYR A 91 1.08 -14.62 -9.56
C TYR A 91 -0.30 -15.22 -9.25
N LYS A 92 -0.55 -16.45 -9.70
CA LYS A 92 -1.77 -17.20 -9.43
C LYS A 92 -2.02 -17.37 -7.93
N ALA A 93 -1.00 -17.68 -7.13
CA ALA A 93 -1.17 -17.84 -5.68
C ALA A 93 -1.53 -16.52 -4.99
N ILE A 94 -0.96 -15.40 -5.43
CA ILE A 94 -1.32 -14.06 -4.94
C ILE A 94 -2.78 -13.76 -5.27
N ARG A 95 -3.20 -13.99 -6.52
CA ARG A 95 -4.59 -13.77 -6.95
C ARG A 95 -5.58 -14.64 -6.18
N GLN A 96 -5.29 -15.92 -5.99
CA GLN A 96 -6.13 -16.80 -5.20
C GLN A 96 -6.34 -16.32 -3.75
N ALA A 97 -5.31 -15.74 -3.13
CA ALA A 97 -5.45 -15.17 -1.79
C ALA A 97 -6.28 -13.88 -1.79
N LEU A 98 -6.11 -13.02 -2.81
CA LEU A 98 -6.92 -11.81 -2.98
C LEU A 98 -8.40 -12.15 -3.20
N ASP A 99 -8.69 -13.10 -4.09
CA ASP A 99 -10.05 -13.55 -4.40
C ASP A 99 -10.74 -14.21 -3.19
N ALA A 100 -9.97 -14.76 -2.25
CA ALA A 100 -10.45 -15.35 -1.01
C ALA A 100 -10.74 -14.31 0.09
N CYS A 101 -10.36 -13.04 -0.08
CA CYS A 101 -10.68 -11.99 0.88
C CYS A 101 -12.20 -11.76 0.97
N PRO A 102 -12.74 -11.50 2.18
CA PRO A 102 -14.16 -11.31 2.37
C PRO A 102 -14.69 -10.15 1.54
N LEU A 103 -15.91 -10.33 1.04
CA LEU A 103 -16.68 -9.28 0.37
C LEU A 103 -17.72 -8.72 1.34
N VAL A 104 -17.82 -7.40 1.40
CA VAL A 104 -18.82 -6.65 2.17
C VAL A 104 -19.69 -5.84 1.21
N ASP A 105 -20.85 -5.38 1.69
CA ASP A 105 -21.66 -4.44 0.92
C ASP A 105 -20.91 -3.11 0.79
N GLU A 106 -20.83 -2.60 -0.44
CA GLU A 106 -20.27 -1.28 -0.68
C GLU A 106 -21.23 -0.22 -0.14
N VAL A 107 -20.69 0.58 0.79
CA VAL A 107 -21.37 1.72 1.39
C VAL A 107 -20.63 2.97 0.96
N VAL A 108 -21.35 3.88 0.30
CA VAL A 108 -20.85 5.23 0.02
C VAL A 108 -21.30 6.12 1.16
N THR A 109 -20.34 6.71 1.87
CA THR A 109 -20.60 7.66 2.95
C THR A 109 -20.44 9.07 2.41
N GLU A 110 -21.56 9.78 2.30
CA GLU A 110 -21.57 11.20 1.99
C GLU A 110 -21.54 11.98 3.31
N GLY A 111 -20.52 12.81 3.49
CA GLY A 111 -20.42 13.75 4.60
C GLY A 111 -20.93 15.12 4.16
N ASN A 112 -21.84 15.71 4.92
CA ASN A 112 -22.19 17.12 4.77
C ASN A 112 -21.95 17.85 6.09
N GLU A 113 -21.20 18.93 6.00
CA GLU A 113 -20.99 19.86 7.11
C GLU A 113 -22.01 20.99 6.98
N GLU A 114 -22.71 21.28 8.06
CA GLU A 114 -23.49 22.50 8.20
C GLU A 114 -22.90 23.35 9.32
N GLU A 115 -22.94 24.67 9.16
CA GLU A 115 -22.54 25.57 10.23
C GLU A 115 -23.39 25.29 11.49
N CYS A 116 -22.72 25.18 12.63
CA CYS A 116 -23.38 25.02 13.90
C CYS A 116 -24.20 26.29 14.18
N LYS A 117 -25.53 26.13 14.18
CA LYS A 117 -26.46 27.25 14.36
C LYS A 117 -26.33 27.91 15.73
N GLU A 118 -25.83 27.18 16.73
CA GLU A 118 -25.69 27.66 18.10
C GLU A 118 -24.57 28.70 18.23
N CYS A 119 -23.41 28.46 17.59
CA CYS A 119 -22.30 29.40 17.56
C CYS A 119 -22.20 30.19 16.25
N GLY A 120 -23.13 30.00 15.31
CA GLY A 120 -23.08 30.65 14.00
C GLY A 120 -21.81 30.34 13.20
N GLY A 121 -21.29 29.12 13.33
CA GLY A 121 -20.09 28.70 12.60
C GLY A 121 -18.75 28.99 13.28
N THR A 122 -18.72 29.71 14.40
CA THR A 122 -17.45 30.15 15.02
C THR A 122 -16.75 29.06 15.82
N GLY A 123 -17.51 28.11 16.36
CA GLY A 123 -17.02 27.12 17.30
C GLY A 123 -17.04 27.56 18.75
N GLU A 124 -17.34 28.82 19.04
CA GLU A 124 -17.28 29.40 20.38
C GLU A 124 -18.60 30.06 20.77
N VAL A 125 -18.93 30.05 22.07
CA VAL A 125 -20.07 30.76 22.64
C VAL A 125 -19.62 31.56 23.87
N GLU A 126 -20.16 32.76 24.03
CA GLU A 126 -19.91 33.61 25.19
C GLU A 126 -20.76 33.13 26.38
N TRP A 127 -20.12 32.97 27.54
CA TRP A 127 -20.78 32.64 28.80
C TRP A 127 -20.79 33.85 29.72
N GLU A 128 -21.96 34.11 30.30
CA GLU A 128 -22.17 35.15 31.29
C GLU A 128 -22.36 34.52 32.68
N TYR A 129 -21.61 35.00 33.67
CA TYR A 129 -21.77 34.61 35.08
C TYR A 129 -21.83 35.87 35.95
N THR A 130 -22.89 36.00 36.75
CA THR A 130 -23.01 37.07 37.76
C THR A 130 -22.78 36.50 39.15
N ASP A 131 -21.82 37.07 39.88
CA ASP A 131 -21.50 36.65 41.24
C ASP A 131 -22.40 37.29 42.32
N ASP A 132 -22.23 36.84 43.58
CA ASP A 132 -22.99 37.35 44.73
C ASP A 132 -22.72 38.83 45.04
N ASN A 133 -21.65 39.41 44.46
CA ASN A 133 -21.34 40.83 44.55
C ASN A 133 -21.93 41.64 43.39
N LEU A 134 -22.79 41.02 42.56
CA LEU A 134 -23.42 41.60 41.38
C LEU A 134 -22.43 42.02 40.28
N HIS A 135 -21.24 41.40 40.24
CA HIS A 135 -20.32 41.58 39.12
C HIS A 135 -20.57 40.51 38.06
N THR A 136 -20.73 40.95 36.81
CA THR A 136 -20.88 40.09 35.65
C THR A 136 -19.51 39.83 35.00
N HIS A 137 -19.19 38.56 34.80
CA HIS A 137 -17.99 38.06 34.14
C HIS A 137 -18.37 37.44 32.81
N TYR A 138 -17.55 37.67 31.78
CA TYR A 138 -17.72 37.13 30.43
C TYR A 138 -16.52 36.26 30.08
N HIS A 139 -16.77 35.15 29.39
CA HIS A 139 -15.71 34.30 28.87
C HIS A 139 -16.21 33.49 27.67
N ASP A 140 -15.39 33.34 26.65
CA ASP A 140 -15.68 32.48 25.51
C ASP A 140 -15.26 31.04 25.80
N PHE A 141 -16.12 30.10 25.48
CA PHE A 141 -15.84 28.68 25.58
C PHE A 141 -16.20 27.98 24.28
N ASP A 142 -15.61 26.80 24.07
CA ASP A 142 -16.02 25.90 23.00
C ASP A 142 -17.55 25.69 23.06
N CYS A 143 -18.18 25.88 21.91
CA CYS A 143 -19.61 25.68 21.75
C CYS A 143 -19.92 24.21 22.07
N PRO A 144 -20.73 23.93 23.10
CA PRO A 144 -20.98 22.55 23.55
C PRO A 144 -21.75 21.73 22.51
N MET A 145 -22.43 22.40 21.57
CA MET A 145 -23.21 21.74 20.53
C MET A 145 -22.35 21.16 19.41
N CYS A 146 -21.26 21.83 19.03
CA CYS A 146 -20.31 21.35 18.03
C CYS A 146 -18.94 20.96 18.60
N GLY A 147 -18.77 21.02 19.93
CA GLY A 147 -17.51 20.69 20.60
C GLY A 147 -16.33 21.56 20.17
N GLY A 148 -16.57 22.83 19.79
CA GLY A 148 -15.51 23.73 19.31
C GLY A 148 -15.33 23.77 17.78
N ASP A 149 -15.89 22.83 17.02
CA ASP A 149 -15.57 22.69 15.59
C ASP A 149 -16.21 23.76 14.68
N GLY A 150 -17.23 24.48 15.18
CA GLY A 150 -18.02 25.44 14.40
C GLY A 150 -18.98 24.80 13.40
N VAL A 151 -18.85 23.49 13.11
CA VAL A 151 -19.70 22.76 12.16
C VAL A 151 -20.30 21.51 12.78
N ILE A 152 -21.45 21.08 12.27
CA ILE A 152 -22.07 19.79 12.55
C ILE A 152 -21.90 18.91 11.32
N THR A 153 -21.15 17.81 11.48
CA THR A 153 -20.97 16.84 10.39
C THR A 153 -22.09 15.80 10.44
N HIS A 154 -22.86 15.72 9.35
CA HIS A 154 -23.81 14.63 9.13
C HIS A 154 -23.19 13.62 8.18
N LYS A 155 -23.35 12.33 8.50
CA LYS A 155 -22.91 11.23 7.64
C LYS A 155 -24.14 10.47 7.16
N LYS A 156 -24.28 10.36 5.84
CA LYS A 156 -25.30 9.55 5.21
C LYS A 156 -24.65 8.37 4.50
N GLU A 157 -24.99 7.18 4.95
CA GLU A 157 -24.56 5.94 4.33
C GLU A 157 -25.58 5.49 3.27
N THR A 158 -25.11 5.27 2.04
CA THR A 158 -25.91 4.75 0.94
C THR A 158 -25.32 3.41 0.47
N TYR A 159 -26.11 2.35 0.62
CA TYR A 159 -25.76 1.03 0.09
C TYR A 159 -25.96 1.02 -1.42
N THR A 160 -24.91 0.68 -2.17
CA THR A 160 -24.97 0.68 -3.65
C THR A 160 -25.52 -0.62 -4.22
N GLY A 161 -25.60 -1.67 -3.41
CA GLY A 161 -25.94 -3.04 -3.82
C GLY A 161 -24.77 -3.81 -4.47
N ARG A 162 -23.59 -3.19 -4.62
CA ARG A 162 -22.38 -3.88 -5.07
C ARG A 162 -21.65 -4.52 -3.89
N LYS A 163 -20.89 -5.59 -4.17
CA LYS A 163 -19.98 -6.22 -3.21
C LYS A 163 -18.55 -5.76 -3.52
N VAL A 164 -17.83 -5.35 -2.49
CA VAL A 164 -16.41 -4.94 -2.56
C VAL A 164 -15.62 -5.70 -1.50
N HIS A 165 -14.30 -5.83 -1.69
CA HIS A 165 -13.47 -6.44 -0.65
C HIS A 165 -13.47 -5.58 0.61
N ASP A 166 -13.52 -6.23 1.77
CA ASP A 166 -13.42 -5.57 3.07
C ASP A 166 -12.06 -4.83 3.16
N GLU A 167 -12.08 -3.51 3.34
CA GLU A 167 -10.88 -2.69 3.50
C GLU A 167 -9.99 -3.16 4.67
N LYS A 168 -10.57 -3.86 5.65
CA LYS A 168 -9.85 -4.44 6.79
C LYS A 168 -9.31 -5.84 6.51
N ALA A 169 -9.53 -6.41 5.31
CA ALA A 169 -9.03 -7.74 5.00
C ALA A 169 -7.49 -7.78 5.05
N VAL A 170 -7.00 -8.78 5.76
CA VAL A 170 -5.58 -9.04 5.99
C VAL A 170 -5.20 -10.36 5.33
N ILE A 171 -4.12 -10.33 4.55
CA ILE A 171 -3.53 -11.49 3.90
C ILE A 171 -2.23 -11.84 4.61
N LYS A 172 -2.09 -13.10 5.01
CA LYS A 172 -0.83 -13.65 5.49
C LYS A 172 0.06 -14.01 4.30
N PHE A 173 1.32 -13.59 4.36
CA PHE A 173 2.31 -13.84 3.32
C PHE A 173 3.60 -14.32 3.98
N GLY A 174 3.81 -15.64 4.00
CA GLY A 174 4.89 -16.25 4.78
C GLY A 174 4.75 -15.90 6.27
N ASN A 175 5.74 -15.19 6.81
CA ASN A 175 5.75 -14.71 8.21
C ASN A 175 5.29 -13.26 8.37
N THR A 176 4.78 -12.65 7.31
CA THR A 176 4.34 -11.24 7.28
C THR A 176 2.84 -11.15 7.01
N PHE A 177 2.27 -9.97 7.27
CA PHE A 177 0.85 -9.70 7.06
C PHE A 177 0.71 -8.43 6.25
N PHE A 178 -0.28 -8.41 5.36
CA PHE A 178 -0.51 -7.32 4.42
C PHE A 178 -1.98 -6.95 4.38
N ARG A 179 -2.26 -5.65 4.20
CA ARG A 179 -3.60 -5.23 3.77
C ARG A 179 -3.80 -5.64 2.31
N TRP A 180 -4.99 -6.17 2.01
CA TRP A 180 -5.27 -6.77 0.70
C TRP A 180 -5.03 -5.78 -0.45
N PHE A 181 -5.41 -4.52 -0.30
CA PHE A 181 -5.38 -3.52 -1.38
C PHE A 181 -3.95 -3.18 -1.80
N TYR A 182 -2.99 -3.15 -0.88
CA TYR A 182 -1.58 -2.99 -1.24
C TYR A 182 -1.02 -4.23 -1.95
N LEU A 183 -1.44 -5.44 -1.55
CA LEU A 183 -1.06 -6.65 -2.28
C LEU A 183 -1.72 -6.72 -3.67
N ASP A 184 -2.91 -6.14 -3.83
CA ASP A 184 -3.57 -5.99 -5.13
C ASP A 184 -2.80 -5.04 -6.07
N ILE A 185 -2.19 -3.96 -5.55
CA ILE A 185 -1.26 -3.11 -6.32
C ILE A 185 -0.08 -3.95 -6.83
N VAL A 186 0.54 -4.76 -5.96
CA VAL A 186 1.62 -5.67 -6.35
C VAL A 186 1.12 -6.65 -7.43
N ALA A 187 -0.05 -7.26 -7.26
CA ALA A 187 -0.61 -8.18 -8.24
C ALA A 187 -0.88 -7.51 -9.60
N LYS A 188 -1.45 -6.31 -9.62
CA LYS A 188 -1.68 -5.53 -10.85
C LYS A 188 -0.36 -5.22 -11.56
N ALA A 189 0.66 -4.79 -10.81
CA ALA A 189 2.00 -4.53 -11.34
C ALA A 189 2.65 -5.78 -11.93
N LEU A 190 2.54 -6.92 -11.24
CA LEU A 190 3.05 -8.22 -11.71
C LEU A 190 2.37 -8.67 -13.00
N ALA A 191 1.05 -8.49 -13.10
CA ALA A 191 0.30 -8.76 -14.32
C ALA A 191 0.75 -7.86 -15.48
N HIS A 192 0.96 -6.57 -15.20
CA HIS A 192 1.41 -5.57 -16.17
C HIS A 192 2.78 -5.92 -16.77
N ILE A 193 3.72 -6.39 -15.95
CA ILE A 193 5.06 -6.77 -16.39
C ILE A 193 5.16 -8.24 -16.87
N GLY A 194 4.06 -8.99 -16.84
CA GLY A 194 4.00 -10.39 -17.29
C GLY A 194 4.76 -11.37 -16.39
N ALA A 195 4.83 -11.10 -15.08
CA ALA A 195 5.48 -11.97 -14.11
C ALA A 195 4.56 -13.12 -13.68
N ASP A 196 5.01 -14.36 -13.88
CA ASP A 196 4.30 -15.55 -13.39
C ASP A 196 4.89 -16.09 -12.08
N VAL A 197 6.23 -16.20 -12.00
CA VAL A 197 6.95 -16.63 -10.80
C VAL A 197 7.76 -15.46 -10.26
N ILE A 198 7.59 -15.17 -8.97
CA ILE A 198 8.16 -14.00 -8.31
C ILE A 198 9.10 -14.48 -7.20
N SER A 199 10.31 -13.93 -7.18
CA SER A 199 11.27 -14.19 -6.10
C SER A 199 11.00 -13.27 -4.92
N ILE A 200 11.04 -13.83 -3.71
CA ILE A 200 10.97 -13.09 -2.45
C ILE A 200 12.37 -13.12 -1.83
N THR A 201 13.02 -11.96 -1.80
CA THR A 201 14.42 -11.80 -1.38
C THR A 201 14.56 -11.32 0.06
N ALA A 202 13.50 -10.73 0.61
CA ALA A 202 13.39 -10.31 2.00
C ALA A 202 11.94 -10.50 2.47
N SER A 203 11.77 -10.91 3.72
CA SER A 203 10.47 -11.09 4.37
C SER A 203 10.62 -10.83 5.86
N ASP A 204 10.61 -9.56 6.27
CA ASP A 204 10.74 -9.15 7.67
C ASP A 204 9.35 -8.81 8.27
N PRO A 205 8.90 -9.49 9.35
CA PRO A 205 7.64 -9.19 10.04
C PRO A 205 7.49 -7.73 10.48
N PHE A 206 8.59 -7.03 10.73
CA PHE A 206 8.60 -5.62 11.16
C PHE A 206 9.25 -4.69 10.13
N GLY A 207 9.55 -5.22 8.95
CA GLY A 207 10.22 -4.48 7.88
C GLY A 207 9.45 -4.58 6.57
N MET A 208 10.22 -4.66 5.49
CA MET A 208 9.71 -4.71 4.14
C MET A 208 9.87 -6.12 3.57
N THR A 209 8.84 -6.59 2.86
CA THR A 209 8.95 -7.74 1.98
C THR A 209 9.33 -7.27 0.59
N GLU A 210 10.35 -7.88 0.00
CA GLU A 210 10.87 -7.50 -1.32
C GLU A 210 10.55 -8.60 -2.34
N PHE A 211 9.75 -8.22 -3.33
CA PHE A 211 9.39 -9.00 -4.51
C PHE A 211 10.33 -8.60 -5.65
N VAL A 212 10.93 -9.59 -6.32
CA VAL A 212 11.88 -9.37 -7.41
C VAL A 212 11.49 -10.20 -8.62
N PHE A 213 11.41 -9.52 -9.77
CA PHE A 213 11.19 -10.15 -11.07
C PHE A 213 11.94 -9.35 -12.15
N ASP A 214 12.80 -10.02 -12.93
CA ASP A 214 13.53 -9.41 -14.07
C ASP A 214 14.24 -8.08 -13.68
N GLY A 215 14.84 -8.05 -12.49
CA GLY A 215 15.52 -6.87 -11.95
C GLY A 215 14.62 -5.72 -11.48
N ILE A 216 13.30 -5.81 -11.68
CA ILE A 216 12.30 -4.93 -11.05
C ILE A 216 12.12 -5.38 -9.61
N LYS A 217 12.12 -4.42 -8.68
CA LYS A 217 11.94 -4.67 -7.25
C LYS A 217 10.70 -3.97 -6.77
N ILE A 218 9.81 -4.70 -6.10
CA ILE A 218 8.65 -4.13 -5.42
C ILE A 218 8.84 -4.40 -3.93
N GLY A 219 8.78 -3.34 -3.12
CA GLY A 219 8.84 -3.40 -1.67
C GLY A 219 7.47 -3.17 -1.09
N MET A 220 7.08 -3.96 -0.08
CA MET A 220 5.83 -3.79 0.64
C MET A 220 6.08 -3.84 2.15
N ALA A 221 5.63 -2.82 2.87
CA ALA A 221 5.71 -2.75 4.31
C ALA A 221 4.76 -3.76 4.96
N SER A 222 5.26 -4.47 5.97
CA SER A 222 4.44 -5.38 6.76
C SER A 222 3.44 -4.60 7.61
N PHE A 223 2.18 -5.06 7.60
CA PHE A 223 1.13 -4.58 8.48
C PHE A 223 1.27 -5.23 9.86
N TYR A 224 1.37 -4.42 10.91
CA TYR A 224 1.38 -4.89 12.29
C TYR A 224 0.00 -4.69 12.92
N ASP A 225 -0.74 -5.78 13.10
CA ASP A 225 -1.98 -5.76 13.90
C ASP A 225 -1.65 -5.99 15.37
N SER A 226 -1.76 -4.94 16.20
CA SER A 226 -1.62 -5.06 17.64
C SER A 226 -2.67 -5.97 18.27
N ASP A 227 -3.83 -6.12 17.63
CA ASP A 227 -4.98 -6.86 18.16
C ASP A 227 -4.98 -8.33 17.72
N ARG A 228 -4.06 -8.73 16.84
CA ARG A 228 -3.92 -10.09 16.28
C ARG A 228 -5.26 -10.73 15.88
N LYS A 229 -6.11 -10.02 15.14
CA LYS A 229 -7.46 -10.50 14.74
C LYS A 229 -7.45 -11.64 13.71
N GLY A 230 -6.28 -12.21 13.42
CA GLY A 230 -6.09 -13.29 12.46
C GLY A 230 -5.84 -12.77 11.05
N TYR A 231 -6.00 -13.64 10.07
CA TYR A 231 -5.87 -13.32 8.64
C TYR A 231 -7.03 -13.95 7.88
N ASN A 232 -7.41 -13.36 6.76
CA ASN A 232 -8.53 -13.80 5.93
C ASN A 232 -8.11 -14.81 4.86
N ALA A 233 -6.89 -14.66 4.33
CA ALA A 233 -6.32 -15.54 3.32
C ALA A 233 -4.80 -15.67 3.51
N GLU A 234 -4.21 -16.70 2.91
CA GLU A 234 -2.77 -16.96 2.99
C GLU A 234 -2.19 -17.23 1.59
N VAL A 235 -1.07 -16.58 1.29
CA VAL A 235 -0.24 -16.93 0.12
C VAL A 235 0.81 -17.95 0.53
N LYS A 236 0.78 -19.12 -0.11
CA LYS A 236 1.79 -20.17 0.10
C LYS A 236 3.08 -19.81 -0.65
N LEU A 237 4.20 -19.84 0.08
CA LEU A 237 5.53 -19.63 -0.47
C LEU A 237 6.24 -20.97 -0.65
N LYS A 238 7.06 -21.07 -1.70
CA LYS A 238 7.96 -22.20 -1.96
C LYS A 238 9.41 -21.78 -1.74
N GLU A 239 10.29 -22.69 -1.36
CA GLU A 239 11.73 -22.44 -1.42
C GLU A 239 12.20 -22.44 -2.88
N ASN A 240 13.06 -21.49 -3.26
CA ASN A 240 13.63 -21.43 -4.60
C ASN A 240 14.51 -22.66 -4.85
N GLY A 241 14.08 -23.54 -5.75
CA GLY A 241 14.82 -24.75 -6.14
C GLY A 241 14.31 -26.07 -5.53
N GLY A 242 13.16 -26.06 -4.84
CA GLY A 242 12.49 -27.31 -4.44
C GLY A 242 11.78 -27.95 -5.63
N GLU A 243 12.29 -29.08 -6.11
CA GLU A 243 11.52 -30.01 -6.96
C GLU A 243 10.23 -30.38 -6.22
N ASP A 244 9.09 -30.27 -6.91
CA ASP A 244 7.82 -30.81 -6.44
C ASP A 244 7.97 -32.34 -6.32
N ASN A 245 8.37 -32.83 -5.14
CA ASN A 245 8.23 -34.23 -4.79
C ASN A 245 6.76 -34.50 -4.46
N ASP A 246 5.93 -34.53 -5.50
CA ASP A 246 4.63 -35.18 -5.48
C ASP A 246 4.83 -36.70 -5.47
N ASN A 247 5.29 -37.22 -4.33
CA ASN A 247 5.15 -38.64 -4.03
C ASN A 247 3.77 -38.84 -3.42
N GLY A 248 2.81 -39.16 -4.30
CA GLY A 248 1.49 -39.63 -3.93
C GLY A 248 1.56 -40.67 -2.83
N LYS A 249 1.08 -40.30 -1.64
CA LYS A 249 0.66 -41.28 -0.63
C LYS A 249 -0.82 -41.53 -0.85
N GLU A 250 -1.10 -42.64 -1.54
CA GLU A 250 -2.38 -43.34 -1.45
C GLU A 250 -2.76 -43.48 0.04
N ILE A 251 -3.88 -42.85 0.40
CA ILE A 251 -4.57 -43.13 1.64
C ILE A 251 -5.26 -44.48 1.43
N GLN A 252 -4.62 -45.57 1.87
CA GLN A 252 -5.33 -46.83 2.07
C GLN A 252 -6.34 -46.62 3.20
N THR A 253 -7.62 -46.61 2.81
CA THR A 253 -8.75 -46.65 3.72
C THR A 253 -8.87 -48.10 4.18
N ILE A 254 -8.58 -48.37 5.46
CA ILE A 254 -8.93 -49.66 6.06
C ILE A 254 -10.33 -49.48 6.65
N GLY A 255 -11.31 -50.08 5.98
CA GLY A 255 -12.66 -50.26 6.49
C GLY A 255 -12.78 -51.53 7.33
N GLU A 256 -13.73 -51.46 8.26
CA GLU A 256 -14.32 -52.47 9.15
C GLU A 256 -13.47 -52.99 10.33
#